data_AF-A0A0A5FZN7-F1
#
_entry.id   AF-A0A0A5FZN7-F1
#
_cell.length_a   1.000
_cell.length_b   1.000
_cell.length_c   1.000
_cell.angle_alpha   90.00
_cell.angle_beta   90.00
_cell.angle_gamma   90.00
#
_symmetry.space_group_name_H-M   'P 1'
#
loop_
_entity.id
_entity.type
_entity.pdbx_description
1 polymer ?
#
loop_
_entity_poly.entity_id
_entity_poly.type
_entity_poly.pdbx_seq_one_letter_code
_entity_poly.pdbx_strand_id
1 'polypeptide(L)' 'MEQPILNHANEKLEIVYMSNSGTFTQRTVKVVSSDDDQVLAYCYLRNEIRRFSKENILAAFPKTLQH' A
#
# COMPACT_ATOMS: atom_id res chain seq x y z
N MET A 1 -8.61 -19.12 -0.60
CA MET A 1 -8.27 -18.27 0.56
C MET A 1 -8.26 -16.83 0.07
N GLU A 2 -9.41 -16.16 0.12
CA GLU A 2 -9.45 -14.71 -0.03
C GLU A 2 -9.04 -14.14 1.33
N GLN A 3 -7.85 -13.55 1.40
CA GLN A 3 -7.47 -12.84 2.62
C GLN A 3 -8.25 -11.52 2.66
N PRO A 4 -9.04 -11.25 3.72
CA PRO A 4 -9.78 -10.02 3.81
C PRO A 4 -8.79 -8.89 4.09
N ILE A 5 -8.50 -8.11 3.07
CA ILE A 5 -7.63 -6.92 3.12
C ILE A 5 -8.24 -5.82 4.04
N LEU A 6 -9.41 -6.08 4.63
CA LEU A 6 -10.28 -5.11 5.31
C LEU A 6 -9.74 -4.58 6.66
N ASN A 7 -8.75 -5.23 7.30
CA ASN A 7 -8.37 -4.89 8.69
C ASN A 7 -7.09 -4.06 8.89
N HIS A 8 -6.43 -3.55 7.84
CA HIS A 8 -5.09 -2.97 7.96
C HIS A 8 -5.10 -1.44 8.22
N ALA A 9 -6.22 -0.87 8.67
CA ALA A 9 -6.29 0.56 8.99
C ALA A 9 -5.25 0.93 10.07
N ASN A 10 -4.44 1.96 9.82
CA ASN A 10 -3.26 2.36 10.61
C ASN A 10 -2.03 1.45 10.56
N GLU A 11 -2.03 0.38 9.76
CA GLU A 11 -0.84 -0.45 9.58
C GLU A 11 0.16 0.18 8.59
N LYS A 12 1.45 -0.03 8.87
CA LYS A 12 2.51 0.25 7.90
C LYS A 12 2.67 -0.97 7.00
N LEU A 13 2.57 -0.76 5.71
CA LEU A 13 2.79 -1.77 4.70
C LEU A 13 4.02 -1.44 3.87
N GLU A 14 4.69 -2.47 3.42
CA GLU A 14 5.66 -2.43 2.35
C GLU A 14 5.02 -3.00 1.09
N ILE A 15 4.92 -2.20 0.03
CA ILE A 15 4.26 -2.56 -1.23
C ILE A 15 5.24 -2.51 -2.40
N VAL A 16 5.04 -3.41 -3.37
CA VAL A 16 5.61 -3.28 -4.72
C VAL A 16 4.53 -2.67 -5.60
N TYR A 17 4.77 -1.46 -6.09
CA TYR A 17 3.80 -0.68 -6.86
C TYR A 17 4.31 -0.41 -8.28
N MET A 18 3.50 -0.72 -9.28
CA MET A 18 3.75 -0.40 -10.69
C MET A 18 3.06 0.91 -11.07
N SER A 19 3.79 1.91 -11.55
CA SER A 19 3.18 3.10 -12.13
C SER A 19 2.54 2.79 -13.49
N ASN A 20 1.66 3.67 -13.96
CA ASN A 20 1.08 3.56 -15.31
C ASN A 20 2.12 3.60 -16.44
N SER A 21 3.35 4.08 -16.16
CA SER A 21 4.49 4.04 -17.07
C SER A 21 5.26 2.71 -17.03
N GLY A 22 4.79 1.71 -16.29
CA GLY A 22 5.44 0.41 -16.10
C GLY A 22 6.62 0.43 -15.13
N THR A 23 6.83 1.52 -14.39
CA THR A 23 7.97 1.61 -13.45
C THR A 23 7.59 0.99 -12.10
N PHE A 24 8.35 -0.02 -11.69
CA PHE A 24 8.19 -0.65 -10.37
C PHE A 24 8.88 0.18 -9.29
N THR A 25 8.22 0.30 -8.14
CA THR A 25 8.76 0.97 -6.96
C THR A 25 8.41 0.19 -5.71
N GLN A 26 9.36 0.05 -4.80
CA GLN A 26 9.09 -0.43 -3.44
C GLN A 26 8.73 0.77 -2.56
N ARG A 27 7.60 0.70 -1.86
CA ARG A 27 7.09 1.82 -1.07
C ARG A 27 6.70 1.35 0.32
N THR A 28 7.12 2.09 1.33
CA THR A 28 6.49 2.02 2.64
C THR A 28 5.32 2.99 2.66
N VAL A 29 4.15 2.52 3.07
CA VAL A 29 2.92 3.31 3.19
C VAL A 29 2.23 3.05 4.52
N LYS A 30 1.54 4.05 5.07
CA LYS A 30 0.62 3.85 6.21
C LYS A 30 -0.81 3.95 5.72
N VAL A 31 -1.58 2.87 5.84
CA VAL A 31 -2.97 2.83 5.35
C VAL A 31 -3.84 3.76 6.19
N VAL A 32 -4.57 4.65 5.51
CA VAL A 32 -5.57 5.56 6.10
C VAL A 32 -6.95 4.94 5.94
N SER A 33 -7.29 4.50 4.73
CA SER A 33 -8.52 3.78 4.42
C SER A 33 -8.33 2.95 3.14
N SER A 34 -9.24 2.02 2.90
CA SER A 34 -9.30 1.24 1.65
C SER A 34 -10.76 1.07 1.26
N ASP A 35 -11.04 1.20 -0.02
CA ASP A 35 -12.31 0.78 -0.64
C ASP A 35 -12.04 -0.46 -1.50
N ASP A 36 -12.95 -0.81 -2.42
CA ASP A 36 -12.82 -2.01 -3.25
C ASP A 36 -11.67 -1.93 -4.26
N ASP A 37 -11.39 -0.74 -4.80
CA ASP A 37 -10.46 -0.55 -5.92
C ASP A 37 -9.15 0.13 -5.50
N GLN A 38 -9.20 0.94 -4.44
CA GLN A 38 -8.14 1.87 -4.06
C GLN A 38 -7.77 1.75 -2.58
N VAL A 39 -6.51 2.08 -2.30
CA VAL A 39 -5.99 2.28 -0.95
C VAL A 39 -5.57 3.74 -0.80
N LEU A 40 -6.16 4.44 0.17
CA LEU A 40 -5.70 5.75 0.61
C LEU A 40 -4.62 5.54 1.67
N ALA A 41 -3.40 5.99 1.41
CA ALA A 41 -2.30 5.79 2.34
C ALA A 41 -1.32 6.97 2.34
N TYR A 42 -0.69 7.21 3.48
CA TYR A 42 0.46 8.11 3.58
C TYR A 42 1.69 7.43 3.00
N CYS A 43 2.28 8.02 1.96
CA CYS A 43 3.44 7.49 1.26
C CYS A 43 4.73 8.08 1.84
N TYR A 44 5.54 7.28 2.54
CA TYR A 44 6.78 7.76 3.17
C TYR A 44 7.84 8.19 2.16
N LEU A 45 7.83 7.65 0.94
CA LEU A 45 8.74 8.07 -0.12
C LEU A 45 8.48 9.51 -0.60
N ARG A 46 7.22 9.97 -0.49
CA ARG A 46 6.78 11.28 -1.01
C ARG A 46 6.35 12.26 0.07
N ASN A 47 6.22 11.79 1.31
CA ASN A 47 5.73 12.55 2.47
C ASN A 47 4.33 13.16 2.28
N GLU A 48 3.43 12.46 1.58
CA GLU A 48 2.07 12.92 1.25
C GLU A 48 1.04 11.76 1.30
N ILE A 49 -0.25 12.09 1.45
CA ILE A 49 -1.36 11.14 1.33
C ILE A 49 -1.66 10.91 -0.16
N ARG A 50 -1.70 9.65 -0.60
CA ARG A 50 -1.99 9.28 -2.00
C ARG A 50 -2.98 8.14 -2.09
N ARG A 51 -3.68 8.07 -3.22
CA ARG A 51 -4.44 6.90 -3.65
C ARG A 51 -3.53 5.96 -4.44
N PHE A 52 -3.63 4.68 -4.13
CA PHE A 52 -2.94 3.59 -4.81
C PHE A 52 -4.00 2.65 -5.37
N SER A 53 -3.97 2.40 -6.68
CA SER A 53 -4.86 1.41 -7.30
C SER A 53 -4.42 0.02 -6.89
N LYS A 54 -5.35 -0.81 -6.41
CA LYS A 54 -5.05 -2.19 -6.00
C LYS A 54 -4.54 -3.03 -7.17
N GLU A 55 -5.02 -2.77 -8.38
CA GLU A 55 -4.54 -3.42 -9.61
C GLU A 55 -3.04 -3.19 -9.87
N ASN A 56 -2.50 -2.08 -9.34
CA ASN A 56 -1.10 -1.67 -9.47
C ASN A 56 -0.24 -2.08 -8.27
N ILE A 57 -0.84 -2.68 -7.23
CA ILE A 57 -0.14 -3.25 -6.07
C ILE A 57 0.15 -4.72 -6.39
N LEU A 58 1.40 -5.02 -6.72
CA LEU A 58 1.83 -6.38 -7.11
C LEU A 58 2.17 -7.25 -5.91
N ALA A 59 2.50 -6.63 -4.78
CA ALA A 59 2.73 -7.28 -3.50
C ALA A 59 2.49 -6.29 -2.36
N ALA A 60 2.03 -6.78 -1.22
CA ALA A 60 1.86 -6.01 0.01
C ALA A 60 2.20 -6.88 1.23
N PHE A 61 3.05 -6.37 2.12
CA PHE A 61 3.48 -7.07 3.33
C PHE A 61 3.39 -6.14 4.55
N PRO A 62 2.93 -6.63 5.71
CA PRO A 62 3.01 -5.88 6.96
C PRO A 62 4.45 -5.50 7.28
N LYS A 63 4.70 -4.21 7.50
CA LYS A 63 5.98 -3.71 7.96
C LYS A 63 6.00 -3.70 9.48
N THR A 64 6.10 -4.89 10.06
CA THR A 64 6.38 -5.05 11.48
C THR A 64 7.78 -4.50 11.74
N LEU A 65 7.94 -3.66 12.77
CA LEU A 65 9.27 -3.30 13.25
C LEU A 65 9.96 -4.61 13.64
N GLN A 66 10.96 -5.04 12.87
CA GLN A 66 11.84 -6.11 13.29
C GLN A 66 12.62 -5.59 14.50
N HIS A 67 12.35 -6.20 15.66
CA HIS A 67 13.09 -6.02 16.89
C HIS A 67 14.24 -7.01 16.95
#